data_AF-A0A6A6GKE3-F1
#
_entry.id   AF-A0A6A6GKE3-F1
#
_cell.length_a   1.000
_cell.length_b   1.000
_cell.length_c   1.000
_cell.angle_alpha   90.00
_cell.angle_beta   90.00
_cell.angle_gamma   90.00
#
_symmetry.space_group_name_H-M   'P 1'
#
loop_
_entity.id
_entity.type
_entity.pdbx_description
1 polymer ?
#
loop_
_entity_poly.entity_id
_entity_poly.type
_entity_poly.pdbx_seq_one_letter_code
_entity_poly.pdbx_strand_id
1 'polypeptide(L)'
;MAEPLNTSELGSKSYWDAAYRTELSNHATDASDEGTIWFSDTGAEEKVLSLLEDLADEGILHKCPSSDADADDGTAVPPPTSGEGTVEFYRWDLLADDPGNWLGEGFDVVLDKGTFDAISLAEGTDGQGRRAHEGYRDRVLPLVKKGGFFVITSCNWTREEVLQWFGGGEGELRLFREVKYPSFTFGGKKGQSVCTLAFRRGK
;
A
#
# COMPACT_ATOMS: atom_id res chain seq x y z
N MET A 1 1.95 33.91 18.39
CA MET A 1 2.05 32.43 18.30
C MET A 1 1.00 31.99 17.30
N ALA A 2 1.35 31.19 16.30
CA ALA A 2 0.36 30.69 15.33
C ALA A 2 -0.57 29.71 16.04
N GLU A 3 -1.88 29.80 15.79
CA GLU A 3 -2.85 28.83 16.27
C GLU A 3 -2.51 27.44 15.72
N PRO A 4 -2.66 26.36 16.52
CA PRO A 4 -2.47 25.01 16.03
C PRO A 4 -3.50 24.74 14.92
N LEU A 5 -3.03 24.16 13.81
CA LEU A 5 -3.92 23.74 12.73
C LEU A 5 -4.88 22.66 13.26
N ASN A 6 -6.14 22.71 12.82
CA ASN A 6 -7.10 21.67 13.12
C ASN A 6 -6.60 20.32 12.58
N THR A 7 -6.84 19.26 13.33
CA THR A 7 -6.53 17.89 12.92
C THR A 7 -7.35 17.51 11.69
N SER A 8 -6.74 16.77 10.75
CA SER A 8 -7.43 16.29 9.55
C SER A 8 -8.62 15.39 9.91
N GLU A 9 -9.76 15.59 9.25
CA GLU A 9 -10.93 14.70 9.39
C GLU A 9 -10.60 13.26 8.99
N LEU A 10 -9.70 13.09 8.00
CA LEU A 10 -9.19 11.80 7.54
C LEU A 10 -8.38 11.07 8.64
N GLY A 11 -7.83 11.81 9.60
CA GLY A 11 -7.15 11.21 10.76
C GLY A 11 -8.11 10.70 11.85
N SER A 12 -9.43 10.75 11.66
CA SER A 12 -10.41 10.46 12.72
C SER A 12 -11.21 9.18 12.46
N LYS A 13 -11.19 8.26 13.44
CA LYS A 13 -11.99 7.02 13.37
C LYS A 13 -13.48 7.30 13.15
N SER A 14 -14.02 8.34 13.77
CA SER A 14 -15.44 8.72 13.64
C SER A 14 -15.83 9.08 12.21
N TYR A 15 -14.94 9.73 11.45
CA TYR A 15 -15.16 10.01 10.04
C TYR A 15 -15.27 8.70 9.25
N TRP A 16 -14.31 7.79 9.46
CA TRP A 16 -14.27 6.50 8.76
C TRP A 16 -15.43 5.57 9.13
N ASP A 17 -15.85 5.55 10.40
CA ASP A 17 -17.05 4.81 10.83
C ASP A 17 -18.33 5.37 10.20
N ALA A 18 -18.39 6.69 9.97
CA ALA A 18 -19.51 7.32 9.26
C ALA A 18 -19.48 7.00 7.77
N ALA A 19 -18.32 7.15 7.12
CA ALA A 19 -18.12 6.80 5.71
C ALA A 19 -18.49 5.34 5.46
N TYR A 20 -17.95 4.40 6.24
CA TYR A 20 -18.23 2.97 6.09
C TYR A 20 -19.73 2.63 6.21
N ARG A 21 -20.45 3.26 7.15
CA ARG A 21 -21.90 3.06 7.28
C ARG A 21 -22.66 3.57 6.06
N THR A 22 -22.24 4.71 5.49
CA THR A 22 -22.81 5.23 4.25
C THR A 22 -22.57 4.26 3.10
N GLU A 23 -21.34 3.78 2.91
CA GLU A 23 -21.01 2.84 1.84
C GLU A 23 -21.76 1.51 1.95
N LEU A 24 -21.92 0.98 3.17
CA LEU A 24 -22.76 -0.21 3.38
C LEU A 24 -24.23 0.03 2.99
N SER A 25 -24.77 1.20 3.29
CA SER A 25 -26.16 1.55 2.92
C SER A 25 -26.30 1.70 1.40
N ASN A 26 -25.31 2.30 0.75
CA ASN A 26 -25.27 2.47 -0.70
C ASN A 26 -25.19 1.10 -1.40
N HIS A 27 -24.22 0.26 -1.01
CA HIS A 27 -24.07 -1.08 -1.58
C HIS A 27 -25.31 -1.96 -1.33
N ALA A 28 -25.94 -1.87 -0.15
CA ALA A 28 -27.18 -2.61 0.12
C ALA A 28 -28.34 -2.17 -0.81
N THR A 29 -28.31 -0.93 -1.30
CA THR A 29 -29.29 -0.38 -2.24
C THR A 29 -28.94 -0.71 -3.70
N ASP A 30 -27.66 -0.68 -4.03
CA ASP A 30 -27.12 -0.99 -5.35
C ASP A 30 -25.83 -1.81 -5.21
N ALA A 31 -25.90 -3.09 -5.58
CA ALA A 31 -24.75 -3.98 -5.49
C ALA A 31 -23.63 -3.68 -6.50
N SER A 32 -23.87 -2.78 -7.46
CA SER A 32 -22.85 -2.27 -8.38
C SER A 32 -22.20 -0.96 -7.90
N ASP A 33 -22.65 -0.41 -6.77
CA ASP A 33 -21.99 0.74 -6.16
C ASP A 33 -20.63 0.30 -5.59
N GLU A 34 -19.56 0.79 -6.22
CA GLU A 34 -18.18 0.53 -5.82
C GLU A 34 -17.75 1.38 -4.61
N GLY A 35 -18.59 2.33 -4.21
CA GLY A 35 -18.35 3.30 -3.14
C GLY A 35 -17.33 4.38 -3.52
N THR A 36 -16.90 5.14 -2.51
CA THR A 36 -15.90 6.19 -2.72
C THR A 36 -14.49 5.63 -2.96
N ILE A 37 -13.89 5.93 -4.11
CA ILE A 37 -12.52 5.55 -4.44
C ILE A 37 -11.53 6.55 -3.81
N TRP A 38 -10.94 6.20 -2.66
CA TRP A 38 -10.27 7.23 -1.85
C TRP A 38 -8.99 7.85 -2.39
N PHE A 39 -8.28 7.16 -3.27
CA PHE A 39 -7.01 7.66 -3.81
C PHE A 39 -7.15 8.21 -5.23
N SER A 40 -8.36 8.21 -5.82
CA SER A 40 -8.60 8.60 -7.22
C SER A 40 -8.10 10.02 -7.52
N ASP A 41 -8.33 10.95 -6.59
CA ASP A 41 -8.06 12.37 -6.80
C ASP A 41 -6.56 12.71 -6.76
N THR A 42 -5.75 11.77 -6.28
CA THR A 42 -4.29 11.93 -6.15
C THR A 42 -3.51 11.23 -7.27
N GLY A 43 -4.17 10.37 -8.05
CA GLY A 43 -3.55 9.49 -9.03
C GLY A 43 -2.49 8.56 -8.42
N ALA A 44 -2.70 8.12 -7.17
CA ALA A 44 -1.69 7.36 -6.45
C ALA A 44 -1.46 5.97 -7.07
N GLU A 45 -2.50 5.35 -7.61
CA GLU A 45 -2.41 4.03 -8.25
C GLU A 45 -1.55 4.08 -9.50
N GLU A 46 -1.84 5.01 -10.41
CA GLU A 46 -1.11 5.21 -11.65
C GLU A 46 0.35 5.56 -11.38
N LYS A 47 0.61 6.35 -10.32
CA LYS A 47 1.98 6.68 -9.91
C LYS A 47 2.72 5.50 -9.31
N VAL A 48 2.05 4.62 -8.56
CA VAL A 48 2.65 3.36 -8.07
C VAL A 48 2.95 2.46 -9.26
N LEU A 49 2.04 2.33 -10.23
CA LEU A 49 2.28 1.56 -11.44
C LEU A 49 3.49 2.08 -12.23
N SER A 50 3.54 3.39 -12.50
CA SER A 50 4.68 4.03 -13.17
C SER A 50 5.98 3.81 -12.40
N LEU A 51 5.96 3.87 -11.07
CA LEU A 51 7.13 3.55 -10.25
C LEU A 51 7.60 2.10 -10.46
N LEU A 52 6.68 1.12 -10.48
CA LEU A 52 7.02 -0.29 -10.68
C LEU A 52 7.50 -0.56 -12.12
N GLU A 53 6.96 0.14 -13.10
CA GLU A 53 7.42 0.12 -14.48
C GLU A 53 8.85 0.65 -14.61
N ASP A 54 9.15 1.81 -14.02
CA ASP A 54 10.51 2.37 -14.01
C ASP A 54 11.51 1.39 -13.37
N LEU A 55 11.14 0.74 -12.25
CA LEU A 55 11.98 -0.27 -11.61
C LEU A 55 12.22 -1.47 -12.52
N ALA A 56 11.24 -1.84 -13.33
CA ALA A 56 11.37 -2.94 -14.27
C ALA A 56 12.25 -2.59 -15.47
N ASP A 57 12.07 -1.41 -16.03
CA ASP A 57 12.85 -0.89 -17.16
C ASP A 57 14.32 -0.71 -16.78
N GLU A 58 14.59 -0.37 -15.51
CA GLU A 58 15.94 -0.31 -14.94
C GLU A 58 16.55 -1.69 -14.62
N GLY A 59 15.80 -2.78 -14.84
CA GLY A 59 16.21 -4.15 -14.53
C GLY A 59 16.34 -4.43 -13.03
N ILE A 60 15.70 -3.62 -12.18
CA ILE A 60 15.71 -3.77 -10.72
C ILE A 60 14.60 -4.71 -10.26
N LEU A 61 13.44 -4.66 -10.93
CA LEU A 61 12.30 -5.55 -10.74
C LEU A 61 12.11 -6.40 -12.00
N HIS A 62 11.90 -7.70 -11.87
CA HIS A 62 11.63 -8.55 -13.02
C HIS A 62 10.13 -8.81 -13.13
N LYS A 63 9.51 -8.34 -14.23
CA LYS A 63 8.13 -8.70 -14.55
C LYS A 63 8.09 -10.20 -14.91
N CYS A 64 7.03 -10.89 -14.49
CA CYS A 64 6.76 -12.21 -15.03
C CYS A 64 6.60 -12.05 -16.55
N PRO A 65 7.26 -12.86 -17.40
CA PRO A 65 7.14 -12.72 -18.85
C PRO A 65 5.67 -12.85 -19.24
N SER A 66 5.12 -11.80 -19.86
CA SER A 66 3.81 -11.87 -20.51
C SER A 66 3.96 -12.74 -21.76
N SER A 67 2.99 -13.62 -22.00
CA SER A 67 2.95 -14.48 -23.19
C SER A 67 2.74 -13.72 -24.52
N ASP A 68 2.73 -12.39 -24.50
CA ASP A 68 2.32 -11.55 -25.64
C ASP A 68 3.50 -10.96 -26.43
N ALA A 69 4.71 -11.46 -26.23
CA ALA A 69 5.82 -11.16 -27.13
C ALA A 69 5.73 -12.05 -28.40
N ASP A 70 5.10 -11.48 -29.43
CA ASP A 70 5.16 -11.83 -30.85
C ASP A 70 4.73 -13.25 -31.28
N ALA A 71 3.45 -13.38 -31.67
CA ALA A 71 2.98 -14.41 -32.58
C ALA A 71 2.19 -13.79 -33.76
N ASP A 72 2.91 -13.09 -34.65
CA ASP A 72 2.49 -12.92 -36.05
C ASP A 72 2.85 -14.18 -36.84
N ASP A 73 2.07 -15.25 -36.67
CA ASP A 73 1.91 -16.27 -37.71
C ASP A 73 0.57 -16.98 -37.51
N GLY A 74 -0.28 -16.93 -38.54
CA GLY A 74 -1.70 -17.26 -38.54
C GLY A 74 -2.04 -18.74 -38.32
N THR A 75 -1.63 -19.32 -37.20
CA THR A 75 -2.08 -20.64 -36.76
C THR A 75 -2.84 -20.51 -35.45
N ALA A 76 -4.08 -21.00 -35.43
CA ALA A 76 -4.92 -21.01 -34.24
C ALA A 76 -4.26 -21.87 -33.15
N VAL A 77 -3.60 -21.23 -32.19
CA VAL A 77 -3.11 -21.85 -30.96
C VAL A 77 -4.30 -22.00 -30.00
N PRO A 78 -4.51 -23.17 -29.36
CA PRO A 78 -5.56 -23.33 -28.35
C PRO A 78 -5.31 -22.37 -27.18
N PRO A 79 -6.34 -21.97 -26.41
CA PRO A 79 -6.15 -21.05 -25.29
C PRO A 79 -5.12 -21.62 -24.31
N PRO A 80 -4.17 -20.80 -23.83
CA PRO A 80 -3.16 -21.26 -22.89
C PRO A 80 -3.85 -21.76 -21.61
N THR A 81 -3.58 -23.00 -21.25
CA THR A 81 -3.86 -23.54 -19.92
C THR A 81 -2.56 -23.41 -19.12
N SER A 82 -2.64 -22.68 -17.99
CA SER A 82 -1.56 -22.32 -17.05
C SER A 82 -0.50 -21.34 -17.58
N GLY A 83 -0.59 -20.06 -17.16
CA GLY A 83 0.44 -19.05 -17.45
C GLY A 83 0.03 -17.57 -17.42
N GLU A 84 -1.23 -17.23 -17.13
CA GLU A 84 -1.65 -15.83 -16.89
C GLU A 84 -1.39 -15.44 -15.44
N GLY A 85 -1.13 -14.15 -15.17
CA GLY A 85 -0.88 -13.62 -13.83
C GLY A 85 -1.94 -14.09 -12.83
N THR A 86 -1.60 -15.11 -12.05
CA THR A 86 -2.53 -15.78 -11.14
C THR A 86 -2.85 -14.84 -9.99
N VAL A 87 -4.10 -14.38 -9.92
CA VAL A 87 -4.60 -13.63 -8.77
C VAL A 87 -5.23 -14.60 -7.79
N GLU A 88 -4.74 -14.58 -6.55
CA GLU A 88 -5.25 -15.41 -5.47
C GLU A 88 -5.72 -14.53 -4.32
N PHE A 89 -6.85 -14.90 -3.71
CA PHE A 89 -7.43 -14.17 -2.58
C PHE A 89 -7.37 -15.03 -1.33
N TYR A 90 -6.90 -14.42 -0.25
CA TYR A 90 -6.76 -15.07 1.06
C TYR A 90 -7.46 -14.25 2.13
N ARG A 91 -8.23 -14.94 3.00
CA ARG A 91 -8.67 -14.36 4.26
C ARG A 91 -7.60 -14.61 5.31
N TRP A 92 -7.00 -13.55 5.83
CA TRP A 92 -5.90 -13.62 6.78
C TRP A 92 -5.94 -12.43 7.73
N ASP A 93 -5.82 -12.66 9.04
CA ASP A 93 -5.62 -11.59 10.01
C ASP A 93 -4.12 -11.25 10.10
N LEU A 94 -3.72 -10.22 9.37
CA LEU A 94 -2.33 -9.73 9.32
C LEU A 94 -1.77 -9.38 10.71
N LEU A 95 -2.61 -8.98 11.66
CA LEU A 95 -2.17 -8.55 12.99
C LEU A 95 -2.04 -9.73 13.95
N ALA A 96 -2.92 -10.73 13.85
CA ALA A 96 -2.98 -11.84 14.80
C ALA A 96 -2.38 -13.17 14.31
N ASP A 97 -2.46 -13.47 13.02
CA ASP A 97 -2.14 -14.80 12.48
C ASP A 97 -0.77 -14.86 11.79
N ASP A 98 -0.14 -16.03 11.78
CA ASP A 98 1.01 -16.27 10.90
C ASP A 98 0.55 -16.40 9.43
N PRO A 99 1.37 -15.95 8.46
CA PRO A 99 1.04 -16.11 7.05
C PRO A 99 0.99 -17.59 6.67
N GLY A 100 0.08 -17.93 5.74
CA GLY A 100 -0.04 -19.30 5.24
C GLY A 100 1.09 -19.69 4.29
N ASN A 101 1.05 -20.94 3.80
CA ASN A 101 2.03 -21.47 2.84
C ASN A 101 2.11 -20.68 1.53
N TRP A 102 1.09 -19.87 1.22
CA TRP A 102 1.04 -18.98 0.07
C TRP A 102 2.16 -17.93 0.07
N LEU A 103 2.76 -17.63 1.23
CA LEU A 103 3.82 -16.63 1.32
C LEU A 103 5.14 -17.13 0.69
N GLY A 104 5.44 -18.43 0.80
CA GLY A 104 6.74 -18.97 0.39
C GLY A 104 7.92 -18.23 1.04
N GLU A 105 8.80 -17.68 0.21
CA GLU A 105 9.97 -16.88 0.65
C GLU A 105 9.67 -15.37 0.80
N GLY A 106 8.42 -14.97 0.60
CA GLY A 106 7.96 -13.58 0.53
C GLY A 106 7.59 -13.14 -0.88
N PHE A 107 7.24 -11.87 -1.05
CA PHE A 107 6.95 -11.23 -2.32
C PHE A 107 8.07 -10.29 -2.76
N ASP A 108 8.27 -10.18 -4.07
CA ASP A 108 9.20 -9.21 -4.66
C ASP A 108 8.74 -7.76 -4.42
N VAL A 109 7.41 -7.56 -4.35
CA VAL A 109 6.77 -6.28 -4.03
C VAL A 109 5.59 -6.54 -3.08
N VAL A 110 5.56 -5.81 -1.96
CA VAL A 110 4.40 -5.71 -1.05
C VAL A 110 3.85 -4.30 -1.14
N LEU A 111 2.56 -4.18 -1.44
CA LEU A 111 1.87 -2.89 -1.58
C LEU A 111 0.98 -2.65 -0.37
N ASP A 112 1.04 -1.44 0.17
CA ASP A 112 0.11 -0.91 1.15
C ASP A 112 -0.47 0.40 0.60
N LYS A 113 -1.79 0.43 0.41
CA LYS A 113 -2.51 1.63 -0.03
C LYS A 113 -3.60 1.93 1.00
N GLY A 114 -3.21 2.53 2.12
CA GLY A 114 -4.12 2.94 3.21
C GLY A 114 -4.42 1.85 4.25
N THR A 115 -3.80 0.67 4.18
CA THR A 115 -3.98 -0.40 5.19
C THR A 115 -3.37 0.03 6.52
N PHE A 116 -2.15 0.56 6.49
CA PHE A 116 -1.51 1.13 7.67
C PHE A 116 -2.34 2.27 8.27
N ASP A 117 -2.89 3.15 7.43
CA ASP A 117 -3.75 4.26 7.87
C ASP A 117 -4.99 3.75 8.62
N ALA A 118 -5.66 2.73 8.08
CA ALA A 118 -6.82 2.12 8.71
C ALA A 118 -6.46 1.46 10.06
N ILE A 119 -5.35 0.73 10.12
CA ILE A 119 -4.87 0.08 11.35
C ILE A 119 -4.48 1.11 12.42
N SER A 120 -3.93 2.26 12.02
CA SER A 120 -3.60 3.35 12.94
C SER A 120 -4.82 3.94 13.65
N LEU A 121 -6.01 3.80 13.07
CA LEU A 121 -7.27 4.25 13.65
C LEU A 121 -7.91 3.22 14.59
N ALA A 122 -7.39 1.99 14.64
CA ALA A 122 -7.91 0.94 15.51
C ALA A 122 -7.79 1.32 16.99
N GLU A 123 -8.85 1.07 17.76
CA GLU A 123 -8.89 1.29 19.19
C GLU A 123 -8.29 0.11 19.95
N GLY A 124 -7.85 0.37 21.19
CA GLY A 124 -7.26 -0.64 22.05
C GLY A 124 -5.75 -0.78 21.89
N THR A 125 -5.19 -1.64 22.73
CA THR A 125 -3.76 -1.94 22.79
C THR A 125 -3.55 -3.45 22.88
N ASP A 126 -2.39 -3.92 22.43
CA ASP A 126 -1.95 -5.29 22.68
C ASP A 126 -1.69 -5.54 24.19
N GLY A 127 -1.33 -6.78 24.53
CA GLY A 127 -0.98 -7.16 25.91
C GLY A 127 0.24 -6.44 26.48
N GLN A 128 0.98 -5.68 25.66
CA GLN A 128 2.12 -4.84 26.05
C GLN A 128 1.75 -3.35 26.13
N GLY A 129 0.49 -2.98 25.88
CA GLY A 129 0.02 -1.60 25.88
C GLY A 129 0.33 -0.82 24.61
N ARG A 130 0.77 -1.48 23.53
CA ARG A 130 1.05 -0.83 22.24
C ARG A 130 -0.20 -0.77 21.37
N ARG A 131 -0.36 0.28 20.59
CA ARG A 131 -1.36 0.39 19.54
C ARG A 131 -1.06 -0.60 18.42
N ALA A 132 -2.10 -1.05 17.72
CA ALA A 132 -1.97 -2.05 16.65
C ALA A 132 -0.93 -1.67 15.57
N HIS A 133 -0.89 -0.39 15.18
CA HIS A 133 0.04 0.08 14.15
C HIS A 133 1.51 0.05 14.58
N GLU A 134 1.82 0.08 15.88
CA GLU A 134 3.20 0.04 16.38
C GLU A 134 3.89 -1.30 16.09
N GLY A 135 3.11 -2.39 15.96
CA GLY A 135 3.62 -3.71 15.56
C GLY A 135 3.52 -3.98 14.06
N TYR A 136 2.97 -3.06 13.27
CA TYR A 136 2.64 -3.33 11.86
C TYR A 136 3.88 -3.60 10.99
N ARG A 137 4.95 -2.83 11.19
CA ARG A 137 6.23 -3.05 10.50
C ARG A 137 6.74 -4.48 10.69
N ASP A 138 6.62 -5.02 11.89
CA ASP A 138 7.10 -6.37 12.22
C ASP A 138 6.30 -7.47 11.50
N ARG A 139 5.05 -7.18 11.12
CA ARG A 139 4.19 -8.08 10.34
C ARG A 139 4.43 -7.96 8.83
N VAL A 140 4.71 -6.77 8.33
CA VAL A 140 4.94 -6.52 6.89
C VAL A 140 6.36 -6.89 6.46
N LEU A 141 7.36 -6.61 7.29
CA LEU A 141 8.77 -6.83 6.92
C LEU A 141 9.06 -8.28 6.45
N PRO A 142 8.56 -9.35 7.12
CA PRO A 142 8.76 -10.72 6.66
C PRO A 142 8.09 -11.04 5.33
N LEU A 143 7.06 -10.28 4.93
CA LEU A 143 6.35 -10.48 3.66
C LEU A 143 7.17 -10.06 2.46
N VAL A 144 8.14 -9.16 2.63
CA VAL A 144 8.98 -8.64 1.55
C VAL A 144 10.18 -9.54 1.39
N LYS A 145 10.45 -10.13 0.22
CA LYS A 145 11.71 -10.87 -0.02
C LYS A 145 12.93 -10.00 0.28
N LYS A 146 14.05 -10.63 0.67
CA LYS A 146 15.33 -9.92 0.75
C LYS A 146 15.67 -9.30 -0.60
N GLY A 147 16.03 -8.02 -0.60
CA GLY A 147 16.24 -7.24 -1.82
C GLY A 147 14.96 -6.74 -2.54
N GLY A 148 13.78 -7.20 -2.11
CA GLY A 148 12.47 -6.78 -2.61
C GLY A 148 11.99 -5.46 -2.03
N PHE A 149 10.75 -5.09 -2.36
CA PHE A 149 10.19 -3.76 -2.08
C PHE A 149 8.94 -3.79 -1.22
N PHE A 150 8.86 -2.82 -0.30
CA PHE A 150 7.62 -2.41 0.35
C PHE A 150 7.24 -1.03 -0.16
N VAL A 151 6.07 -0.88 -0.77
CA VAL A 151 5.57 0.40 -1.27
C VAL A 151 4.33 0.77 -0.48
N ILE A 152 4.40 1.88 0.27
CA ILE A 152 3.31 2.37 1.10
C ILE A 152 2.83 3.73 0.58
N THR A 153 1.52 3.85 0.37
CA THR A 153 0.77 5.08 0.11
C THR A 153 -0.04 5.39 1.36
N SER A 154 0.22 6.54 1.98
CA SER A 154 -0.44 6.98 3.23
C SER A 154 -1.11 8.33 3.07
N CYS A 155 -2.32 8.48 3.59
CA CYS A 155 -3.06 9.74 3.68
C CYS A 155 -3.14 10.31 5.11
N ASN A 156 -2.82 9.52 6.14
CA ASN A 156 -2.85 9.97 7.54
C ASN A 156 -1.49 10.36 8.09
N TRP A 157 -0.41 9.81 7.54
CA TRP A 157 0.95 10.08 7.99
C TRP A 157 1.74 10.90 6.97
N THR A 158 2.55 11.81 7.50
CA THR A 158 3.53 12.56 6.72
C THR A 158 4.66 11.66 6.24
N ARG A 159 5.39 12.10 5.21
CA ARG A 159 6.59 11.43 4.72
C ARG A 159 7.57 11.12 5.86
N GLU A 160 7.84 12.09 6.73
CA GLU A 160 8.78 11.95 7.83
C GLU A 160 8.32 10.90 8.85
N GLU A 161 7.02 10.84 9.15
CA GLU A 161 6.46 9.83 10.05
C GLU A 161 6.50 8.44 9.42
N VAL A 162 6.19 8.28 8.13
CA VAL A 162 6.32 6.99 7.43
C VAL A 162 7.78 6.53 7.43
N LEU A 163 8.74 7.44 7.23
CA LEU A 163 10.16 7.11 7.35
C LEU A 163 10.54 6.66 8.76
N GLN A 164 9.99 7.29 9.80
CA GLN A 164 10.22 6.90 11.18
C GLN A 164 9.62 5.53 11.50
N TRP A 165 8.42 5.24 10.98
CA TRP A 165 7.74 3.97 11.24
C TRP A 165 8.41 2.78 10.56
N PHE A 166 8.88 2.94 9.31
CA PHE A 166 9.32 1.82 8.49
C PHE A 166 10.83 1.79 8.22
N GLY A 167 11.49 2.95 8.22
CA GLY A 167 12.91 3.07 7.88
C GLY A 167 13.85 2.55 8.98
N GLY A 168 14.95 1.91 8.57
CA GLY A 168 15.97 1.46 9.51
C GLY A 168 15.63 0.12 10.20
N GLY A 169 16.33 -0.17 11.30
CA GLY A 169 16.10 -1.35 12.16
C GLY A 169 16.65 -2.68 11.64
N GLU A 170 16.37 -3.77 12.38
CA GLU A 170 16.73 -5.13 11.99
C GLU A 170 15.96 -5.56 10.73
N GLY A 171 16.64 -6.28 9.81
CA GLY A 171 16.11 -6.61 8.48
C GLY A 171 15.94 -5.43 7.51
N GLU A 172 16.45 -4.26 7.91
CA GLU A 172 16.37 -2.91 7.34
C GLU A 172 15.62 -2.70 6.03
N LEU A 173 14.48 -2.01 6.13
CA LEU A 173 13.84 -1.29 5.02
C LEU A 173 14.53 0.07 4.88
N ARG A 174 15.09 0.34 3.70
CA ARG A 174 15.71 1.63 3.39
C ARG A 174 14.90 2.34 2.34
N LEU A 175 14.65 3.64 2.53
CA LEU A 175 14.00 4.45 1.51
C LEU A 175 14.76 4.30 0.19
N PHE A 176 14.05 3.87 -0.85
CA PHE A 176 14.59 3.69 -2.19
C PHE A 176 14.12 4.79 -3.13
N ARG A 177 12.79 5.01 -3.19
CA ARG A 177 12.16 6.05 -4.00
C ARG A 177 10.99 6.69 -3.27
N GLU A 178 10.70 7.93 -3.63
CA GLU A 178 9.53 8.67 -3.19
C GLU A 178 8.78 9.15 -4.44
N VAL A 179 7.48 8.88 -4.48
CA VAL A 179 6.60 9.39 -5.53
C VAL A 179 6.27 10.85 -5.25
N LYS A 180 6.30 11.69 -6.28
CA LYS A 180 5.96 13.10 -6.18
C LYS A 180 4.49 13.35 -6.51
N TYR A 181 3.80 14.00 -5.57
CA TYR A 181 2.44 14.50 -5.71
C TYR A 181 2.43 16.04 -5.76
N PRO A 182 1.38 16.64 -6.37
CA PRO A 182 1.13 18.07 -6.22
C PRO A 182 1.12 18.46 -4.74
N SER A 183 1.75 19.58 -4.44
CA SER A 183 1.90 20.08 -3.08
C SER A 183 1.27 21.45 -2.95
N PHE A 184 0.63 21.72 -1.82
CA PHE A 184 0.10 23.03 -1.50
C PHE A 184 0.89 23.63 -0.33
N THR A 185 0.92 24.95 -0.24
CA THR A 185 1.61 25.67 0.83
C THR A 185 0.60 26.50 1.61
N PHE A 186 0.51 26.27 2.92
CA PHE A 186 -0.32 27.06 3.82
C PHE A 186 0.51 27.51 5.03
N GLY A 187 0.50 28.81 5.34
CA GLY A 187 1.27 29.36 6.46
C GLY A 187 2.79 29.11 6.37
N GLY A 188 3.35 28.99 5.17
CA GLY A 188 4.77 28.68 4.94
C GLY A 188 5.13 27.19 5.08
N LYS A 189 4.18 26.32 5.40
CA LYS A 189 4.37 24.86 5.42
C LYS A 189 3.84 24.25 4.13
N LYS A 190 4.68 23.43 3.49
CA LYS A 190 4.34 22.69 2.28
C LYS A 190 3.82 21.30 2.67
N GLY A 191 2.65 20.92 2.17
CA GLY A 191 2.00 19.64 2.45
C GLY A 191 1.53 18.95 1.18
N GLN A 192 1.28 17.65 1.29
CA GLN A 192 0.63 16.81 0.29
C GLN A 192 -0.54 16.10 0.96
N SER A 193 -1.60 15.80 0.21
CA SER A 193 -2.75 15.03 0.72
C SER A 193 -2.41 13.55 0.92
N VAL A 194 -1.37 13.06 0.24
CA VAL A 194 -0.86 11.69 0.36
C VAL A 194 0.67 11.69 0.23
N CYS A 195 1.31 10.67 0.77
CA CYS A 195 2.71 10.37 0.49
C CYS A 195 2.86 8.90 0.08
N THR A 196 3.74 8.65 -0.89
CA THR A 196 4.05 7.28 -1.34
C THR A 196 5.54 7.04 -1.36
N LEU A 197 5.97 6.07 -0.55
CA LEU A 197 7.37 5.72 -0.36
C LEU A 197 7.59 4.25 -0.70
N ALA A 198 8.59 4.00 -1.53
CA ALA A 198 9.11 2.66 -1.78
C ALA A 198 10.37 2.45 -0.95
N PHE A 199 10.34 1.43 -0.10
CA PHE A 199 11.46 0.95 0.68
C PHE A 199 12.01 -0.32 0.05
N ARG A 200 13.33 -0.48 0.05
CA ARG A 200 13.99 -1.73 -0.32
C ARG A 200 14.44 -2.47 0.93
N ARG A 201 14.10 -3.76 1.03
CA ARG A 201 14.60 -4.64 2.10
C ARG A 201 16.07 -4.99 1.84
N GLY A 202 16.87 -5.04 2.90
CA GLY A 202 18.26 -5.53 2.83
C GLY A 202 18.38 -6.90 2.14
N LYS A 203 19.52 -7.12 1.46
CA LYS A 203 19.87 -8.41 0.83
C LYS A 203 20.35 -9.43 1.86
#